data_AF-A0A7X9P3R1-F1
#
_entry.id   AF-A0A7X9P3R1-F1
#
_cell.length_a   1.000
_cell.length_b   1.000
_cell.length_c   1.000
_cell.angle_alpha   90.00
_cell.angle_beta   90.00
_cell.angle_gamma   90.00
#
_symmetry.space_group_name_H-M   'P 1'
#
loop_
_entity.id
_entity.type
_entity.pdbx_description
1 polymer ?
#
loop_
_entity_poly.entity_id
_entity_poly.type
_entity_poly.pdbx_seq_one_letter_code
_entity_poly.pdbx_strand_id
1 'polypeptide(L)'
;MKQALLITVILLLGQSIYCNSTQSLTNTPTEEKVAFEPIYFILGTLSDYGGRSQYVNRENQVDKYYPYEKPLADFLKKYIKTELNISIETVLGPSNHQNTYSPELSKQLNDFYGEEDKLSNDKFESDEQIYSFIAGVCYRYGERLENAIYKIKLSNSPKHQNCYESLKQIGCQKLFYKQTKSIPRQDIIYFKPTPKLMKYLKLIEEERIELETSFHNRFETTDTKLAEQIKLDYQKAKNEEAEKIKHLF
;
A
#
# COMPACT_ATOMS: atom_id res chain seq x y z
N MET A 1 -82.36 -13.09 -26.90
CA MET A 1 -82.81 -14.32 -26.20
C MET A 1 -81.55 -14.93 -25.57
N LYS A 2 -81.36 -14.82 -24.24
CA LYS A 2 -81.79 -15.83 -23.22
C LYS A 2 -81.21 -17.20 -23.56
N GLN A 3 -80.45 -17.96 -22.77
CA GLN A 3 -80.12 -18.08 -21.35
C GLN A 3 -78.88 -19.02 -21.34
N ALA A 4 -77.79 -18.75 -20.62
CA ALA A 4 -77.55 -19.08 -19.22
C ALA A 4 -77.49 -20.59 -18.89
N LEU A 5 -76.38 -20.96 -18.20
CA LEU A 5 -76.25 -22.04 -17.21
C LEU A 5 -76.14 -23.50 -17.72
N LEU A 6 -75.38 -24.46 -17.16
CA LEU A 6 -74.49 -24.56 -15.99
C LEU A 6 -73.93 -26.01 -15.92
N ILE A 7 -72.63 -26.20 -15.59
CA ILE A 7 -71.98 -27.24 -14.73
C ILE A 7 -72.23 -28.74 -15.08
N THR A 8 -71.22 -29.62 -15.17
CA THR A 8 -70.61 -30.33 -14.02
C THR A 8 -69.29 -31.07 -14.37
N VAL A 9 -68.22 -30.65 -13.68
CA VAL A 9 -67.12 -31.41 -13.02
C VAL A 9 -66.87 -32.89 -13.41
N ILE A 10 -65.63 -33.21 -13.80
CA ILE A 10 -64.71 -34.25 -13.26
C ILE A 10 -63.32 -33.98 -13.90
N LEU A 11 -62.36 -33.36 -13.20
CA LEU A 11 -61.35 -33.94 -12.29
C LEU A 11 -60.31 -34.84 -12.99
N LEU A 12 -59.03 -34.48 -12.75
CA LEU A 12 -57.81 -35.31 -12.76
C LEU A 12 -57.18 -35.52 -14.16
N LEU A 13 -55.90 -35.27 -14.46
CA LEU A 13 -54.68 -34.96 -13.72
C LEU A 13 -53.67 -34.40 -14.74
N GLY A 14 -52.81 -33.48 -14.30
CA GLY A 14 -51.71 -32.97 -15.12
C GLY A 14 -51.22 -31.60 -14.66
N GLN A 15 -50.75 -31.52 -13.41
CA GLN A 15 -50.18 -30.30 -12.85
C GLN A 15 -48.88 -29.87 -13.55
N SER A 16 -48.70 -28.55 -13.51
CA SER A 16 -47.44 -27.78 -13.37
C SER A 16 -46.43 -27.87 -14.53
N ILE A 17 -45.93 -26.75 -15.08
CA ILE A 17 -45.33 -25.60 -14.38
C ILE A 17 -45.62 -24.30 -15.14
N TYR A 18 -46.15 -23.32 -14.41
CA TYR A 18 -45.98 -21.90 -14.73
C TYR A 18 -44.52 -21.51 -14.52
N CYS A 19 -43.89 -20.86 -15.49
CA CYS A 19 -42.82 -19.92 -15.17
C CYS A 19 -43.00 -18.66 -16.02
N ASN A 20 -43.74 -17.70 -15.48
CA ASN A 20 -43.43 -16.30 -15.66
C ASN A 20 -42.30 -15.99 -14.68
N SER A 21 -41.19 -15.40 -15.14
CA SER A 21 -40.76 -14.09 -14.63
C SER A 21 -39.33 -13.73 -15.09
N THR A 22 -39.23 -12.46 -15.46
CA THR A 22 -38.11 -11.55 -15.19
C THR A 22 -36.77 -11.81 -15.89
N GLN A 23 -36.47 -10.92 -16.84
CA GLN A 23 -35.13 -10.38 -17.04
C GLN A 23 -34.45 -10.12 -15.69
N SER A 24 -33.35 -10.81 -15.44
CA SER A 24 -32.34 -10.38 -14.48
C SER A 24 -31.17 -9.81 -15.27
N LEU A 25 -31.25 -8.52 -15.59
CA LEU A 25 -30.08 -7.68 -15.83
C LEU A 25 -29.39 -7.49 -14.48
N THR A 26 -28.51 -8.42 -14.12
CA THR A 26 -27.51 -8.22 -13.07
C THR A 26 -26.14 -8.28 -13.73
N ASN A 27 -25.85 -7.27 -14.55
CA ASN A 27 -24.46 -6.88 -14.80
C ASN A 27 -24.00 -6.07 -13.59
N THR A 28 -23.81 -6.74 -12.45
CA THR A 28 -22.92 -6.22 -11.42
C THR A 28 -21.52 -6.30 -12.03
N PRO A 29 -20.79 -5.19 -12.21
CA PRO A 29 -19.40 -5.27 -12.65
C PRO A 29 -18.69 -6.19 -11.67
N THR A 30 -18.14 -7.30 -12.16
CA THR A 30 -17.25 -8.14 -11.36
C THR A 30 -16.14 -7.21 -10.89
N GLU A 31 -16.01 -6.99 -9.58
CA GLU A 31 -14.95 -6.13 -9.06
C GLU A 31 -13.62 -6.69 -9.55
N GLU A 32 -12.97 -5.95 -10.45
CA GLU A 32 -11.65 -6.31 -11.00
C GLU A 32 -10.70 -6.51 -9.82
N LYS A 33 -10.31 -7.77 -9.62
CA LYS A 33 -9.37 -8.22 -8.61
C LYS A 33 -7.97 -7.76 -9.02
N VAL A 34 -7.30 -7.03 -8.13
CA VAL A 34 -5.92 -6.59 -8.31
C VAL A 34 -4.98 -7.42 -7.45
N ALA A 35 -3.72 -7.54 -7.86
CA ALA A 35 -2.66 -8.19 -7.12
C ALA A 35 -1.35 -7.43 -7.35
N PHE A 36 -0.42 -7.56 -6.41
CA PHE A 36 0.90 -6.94 -6.54
C PHE A 36 1.76 -7.67 -7.56
N GLU A 37 2.51 -6.89 -8.35
CA GLU A 37 3.73 -7.34 -9.01
C GLU A 37 4.84 -7.43 -7.95
N PRO A 38 5.27 -8.65 -7.54
CA PRO A 38 5.96 -8.81 -6.26
C PRO A 38 7.28 -8.04 -6.15
N ILE A 39 8.10 -8.06 -7.20
CA ILE A 39 9.39 -7.34 -7.22
C ILE A 39 9.19 -5.83 -7.07
N TYR A 40 8.20 -5.26 -7.75
CA TYR A 40 7.91 -3.83 -7.70
C TYR A 40 7.34 -3.41 -6.35
N PHE A 41 6.49 -4.24 -5.75
CA PHE A 41 6.01 -4.03 -4.39
C PHE A 41 7.17 -4.00 -3.39
N ILE A 42 8.07 -5.00 -3.42
CA ILE A 42 9.24 -5.07 -2.54
C ILE A 42 10.17 -3.87 -2.78
N LEU A 43 10.43 -3.51 -4.04
CA LEU A 43 11.22 -2.34 -4.43
C LEU A 43 10.70 -1.03 -3.80
N GLY A 44 9.36 -0.89 -3.73
CA GLY A 44 8.70 0.23 -3.06
C GLY A 44 9.08 0.35 -1.59
N THR A 45 9.20 -0.78 -0.89
CA THR A 45 9.52 -0.83 0.55
C THR A 45 10.98 -0.55 0.90
N LEU A 46 11.91 -0.55 -0.06
CA LEU A 46 13.33 -0.34 0.23
C LEU A 46 13.61 1.05 0.81
N SER A 47 14.57 1.20 1.71
CA SER A 47 14.76 2.49 2.39
C SER A 47 15.38 3.57 1.53
N ASP A 48 16.37 3.22 0.72
CA ASP A 48 17.12 4.16 -0.12
C ASP A 48 17.60 5.40 0.66
N TYR A 49 17.87 5.27 1.95
CA TYR A 49 18.33 6.38 2.79
C TYR A 49 19.74 6.76 2.37
N GLY A 50 19.89 7.96 1.80
CA GLY A 50 21.14 8.42 1.19
C GLY A 50 21.43 7.81 -0.20
N GLY A 51 20.58 6.90 -0.69
CA GLY A 51 20.84 6.07 -1.87
C GLY A 51 21.02 4.60 -1.52
N ARG A 52 20.79 3.71 -2.49
CA ARG A 52 20.72 2.26 -2.26
C ARG A 52 21.96 1.68 -1.59
N SER A 53 23.16 1.97 -2.09
CA SER A 53 24.39 1.33 -1.59
C SER A 53 25.04 2.05 -0.40
N GLN A 54 24.44 3.14 0.12
CA GLN A 54 25.04 3.92 1.21
C GLN A 54 24.95 3.24 2.58
N TYR A 55 24.00 2.33 2.77
CA TYR A 55 23.70 1.77 4.09
C TYR A 55 23.47 0.24 4.10
N VAL A 56 23.43 -0.41 2.94
CA VAL A 56 23.33 -1.87 2.82
C VAL A 56 24.49 -2.43 2.01
N ASN A 57 24.88 -3.67 2.30
CA ASN A 57 25.77 -4.43 1.43
C ASN A 57 25.03 -4.82 0.14
N ARG A 58 25.40 -4.20 -0.98
CA ARG A 58 24.76 -4.41 -2.28
C ARG A 58 24.73 -5.88 -2.71
N GLU A 59 25.74 -6.66 -2.38
CA GLU A 59 25.87 -8.03 -2.90
C GLU A 59 24.86 -9.00 -2.30
N ASN A 60 24.50 -8.82 -1.02
CA ASN A 60 23.74 -9.82 -0.29
C ASN A 60 22.64 -9.29 0.63
N GLN A 61 22.59 -8.00 0.91
CA GLN A 61 21.63 -7.42 1.84
C GLN A 61 20.44 -6.86 1.08
N VAL A 62 19.24 -7.29 1.47
CA VAL A 62 17.98 -6.83 0.87
C VAL A 62 17.63 -5.48 1.45
N ASP A 63 17.51 -5.36 2.77
CA ASP A 63 17.38 -4.05 3.41
C ASP A 63 17.70 -4.08 4.92
N LYS A 64 17.53 -2.92 5.56
CA LYS A 64 17.58 -2.72 7.00
C LYS A 64 16.27 -2.09 7.48
N TYR A 65 15.75 -2.62 8.58
CA TYR A 65 14.49 -2.20 9.19
C TYR A 65 14.72 -1.73 10.62
N TYR A 66 14.08 -0.63 11.01
CA TYR A 66 14.08 -0.17 12.40
C TYR A 66 13.36 -1.18 13.31
N PRO A 67 13.62 -1.15 14.64
CA PRO A 67 12.95 -2.08 15.57
C PRO A 67 11.41 -2.07 15.49
N TYR A 68 10.81 -0.90 15.26
CA TYR A 68 9.36 -0.76 15.09
C TYR A 68 8.86 -1.22 13.71
N GLU A 69 9.75 -1.44 12.75
CA GLU A 69 9.41 -1.97 11.42
C GLU A 69 9.39 -3.50 11.39
N LYS A 70 9.42 -4.17 12.56
CA LYS A 70 9.36 -5.62 12.64
C LYS A 70 8.14 -6.24 11.94
N PRO A 71 6.91 -5.70 12.06
CA PRO A 71 5.76 -6.22 11.31
C PRO A 71 5.99 -6.19 9.80
N LEU A 72 6.58 -5.10 9.27
CA LEU A 72 6.95 -4.96 7.86
C LEU A 72 8.00 -6.01 7.44
N ALA A 73 9.07 -6.18 8.22
CA ALA A 73 10.11 -7.16 7.92
C ALA A 73 9.56 -8.60 7.91
N ASP A 74 8.70 -8.93 8.87
CA ASP A 74 8.07 -10.26 8.97
C ASP A 74 7.07 -10.50 7.84
N PHE A 75 6.28 -9.48 7.46
CA PHE A 75 5.40 -9.53 6.29
C PHE A 75 6.21 -9.82 5.03
N LEU A 76 7.26 -9.03 4.76
CA LEU A 76 8.09 -9.18 3.58
C LEU A 76 8.78 -10.54 3.53
N LYS A 77 9.22 -11.07 4.67
CA LYS A 77 9.78 -12.43 4.75
C LYS A 77 8.81 -13.50 4.25
N LYS A 78 7.56 -13.44 4.71
CA LYS A 78 6.52 -14.38 4.28
C LYS A 78 6.14 -14.14 2.81
N TYR A 79 5.94 -12.88 2.44
CA TYR A 79 5.56 -12.48 1.08
C TYR A 79 6.60 -12.92 0.04
N ILE A 80 7.89 -12.63 0.28
CA ILE A 80 8.99 -13.05 -0.60
C ILE A 80 9.04 -14.58 -0.72
N LYS A 81 8.85 -15.30 0.39
CA LYS A 81 8.85 -16.77 0.34
C LYS A 81 7.67 -17.34 -0.45
N THR A 82 6.49 -16.75 -0.31
CA THR A 82 5.28 -17.23 -0.99
C THR A 82 5.26 -16.84 -2.47
N GLU A 83 5.53 -15.58 -2.80
CA GLU A 83 5.35 -15.04 -4.15
C GLU A 83 6.56 -15.25 -5.05
N LEU A 84 7.78 -15.31 -4.48
CA LEU A 84 9.02 -15.46 -5.26
C LEU A 84 9.71 -16.81 -5.01
N ASN A 85 9.27 -17.59 -4.03
CA ASN A 85 9.96 -18.80 -3.57
C ASN A 85 11.42 -18.56 -3.11
N ILE A 86 11.77 -17.31 -2.81
CA ILE A 86 13.11 -16.94 -2.33
C ILE A 86 13.16 -17.04 -0.80
N SER A 87 14.24 -17.61 -0.26
CA SER A 87 14.48 -17.58 1.19
C SER A 87 15.23 -16.31 1.58
N ILE A 88 14.83 -15.69 2.69
CA ILE A 88 15.55 -14.56 3.26
C ILE A 88 15.97 -14.85 4.71
N GLU A 89 17.21 -14.49 5.02
CA GLU A 89 17.74 -14.50 6.38
C GLU A 89 17.46 -13.15 7.06
N THR A 90 17.27 -13.15 8.38
CA THR A 90 17.10 -11.92 9.16
C THR A 90 18.00 -11.98 10.38
N VAL A 91 18.89 -10.99 10.51
CA VAL A 91 19.86 -10.88 11.61
C VAL A 91 19.62 -9.56 12.35
N LEU A 92 19.55 -9.64 13.68
CA LEU A 92 19.47 -8.46 14.54
C LEU A 92 20.85 -7.81 14.69
N GLY A 93 20.92 -6.54 14.35
CA GLY A 93 22.12 -5.73 14.58
C GLY A 93 22.19 -5.17 16.01
N PRO A 94 23.31 -4.52 16.39
CA PRO A 94 23.52 -3.99 17.75
C PRO A 94 22.47 -2.96 18.21
N SER A 95 21.87 -2.22 17.28
CA SER A 95 20.81 -1.25 17.54
C SER A 95 19.39 -1.84 17.41
N ASN A 96 19.26 -3.17 17.53
CA ASN A 96 18.02 -3.94 17.33
C ASN A 96 17.36 -3.77 15.96
N HIS A 97 18.09 -3.22 14.98
CA HIS A 97 17.61 -3.17 13.60
C HIS A 97 17.67 -4.55 12.99
N GLN A 98 16.65 -4.92 12.21
CA GLN A 98 16.64 -6.16 11.46
C GLN A 98 17.32 -5.94 10.12
N ASN A 99 18.38 -6.68 9.85
CA ASN A 99 19.05 -6.70 8.55
C ASN A 99 18.58 -7.96 7.83
N THR A 100 18.05 -7.82 6.62
CA THR A 100 17.59 -8.96 5.82
C THR A 100 18.57 -9.26 4.69
N TYR A 101 18.83 -10.53 4.44
CA TYR A 101 19.82 -10.96 3.45
C TYR A 101 19.25 -11.99 2.49
N SER A 102 19.60 -11.84 1.22
CA SER A 102 19.38 -12.79 0.13
C SER A 102 20.16 -12.32 -1.10
N PRO A 103 21.29 -12.95 -1.46
CA PRO A 103 22.07 -12.57 -2.63
C PRO A 103 21.24 -12.58 -3.92
N GLU A 104 20.33 -13.55 -4.06
CA GLU A 104 19.44 -13.67 -5.22
C GLU A 104 18.50 -12.46 -5.34
N LEU A 105 17.76 -12.13 -4.27
CA LEU A 105 16.83 -11.02 -4.29
C LEU A 105 17.54 -9.67 -4.33
N SER A 106 18.66 -9.52 -3.62
CA SER A 106 19.48 -8.30 -3.67
C SER A 106 19.91 -8.00 -5.09
N LYS A 107 20.41 -9.01 -5.83
CA LYS A 107 20.78 -8.83 -7.23
C LYS A 107 19.60 -8.34 -8.07
N GLN A 108 18.44 -9.01 -7.99
CA GLN A 108 17.25 -8.63 -8.75
C GLN A 108 16.79 -7.19 -8.45
N LEU A 109 16.77 -6.79 -7.17
CA LEU A 109 16.38 -5.43 -6.79
C LEU A 109 17.40 -4.39 -7.25
N ASN A 110 18.70 -4.71 -7.20
CA ASN A 110 19.75 -3.79 -7.59
C ASN A 110 19.81 -3.55 -9.10
N ASP A 111 19.22 -4.41 -9.92
CA ASP A 111 19.12 -4.22 -11.38
C ASP A 111 18.18 -3.04 -11.76
N PHE A 112 17.39 -2.55 -10.80
CA PHE A 112 16.58 -1.33 -10.95
C PHE A 112 17.36 -0.03 -10.67
N TYR A 113 18.56 -0.13 -10.10
CA TYR A 113 19.35 1.03 -9.71
C TYR A 113 20.46 1.29 -10.73
N GLY A 114 20.46 2.51 -11.28
CA GLY A 114 21.43 2.96 -12.26
C GLY A 114 22.63 3.67 -11.62
N GLU A 115 23.13 4.69 -12.33
CA GLU A 115 24.21 5.55 -11.85
C GLU A 115 23.84 6.25 -10.52
N GLU A 116 24.84 6.51 -9.68
CA GLU A 116 24.69 7.17 -8.38
C GLU A 116 23.70 6.49 -7.40
N ASP A 117 23.44 5.19 -7.56
CA ASP A 117 22.50 4.42 -6.71
C ASP A 117 21.07 4.97 -6.69
N LYS A 118 20.64 5.58 -7.81
CA LYS A 118 19.27 6.05 -8.00
C LYS A 118 18.42 5.00 -8.71
N LEU A 119 17.18 4.88 -8.25
CA LEU A 119 16.17 4.04 -8.89
C LEU A 119 15.83 4.60 -10.28
N SER A 120 15.81 3.75 -11.30
CA SER A 120 15.43 4.13 -12.67
C SER A 120 13.93 3.90 -12.90
N ASN A 121 13.22 4.96 -13.33
CA ASN A 121 11.81 4.86 -13.72
C ASN A 121 11.62 4.16 -15.07
N ASP A 122 12.65 4.06 -15.91
CA ASP A 122 12.56 3.43 -17.24
C ASP A 122 12.35 1.90 -17.17
N LYS A 123 12.49 1.32 -15.96
CA LYS A 123 12.24 -0.09 -15.68
C LYS A 123 10.77 -0.39 -15.33
N PHE A 124 9.90 0.62 -15.36
CA PHE A 124 8.46 0.48 -15.15
C PHE A 124 7.74 0.53 -16.50
N GLU A 125 7.29 -0.63 -16.96
CA GLU A 125 6.68 -0.82 -18.28
C GLU A 125 5.14 -0.77 -18.25
N SER A 126 4.53 -0.92 -17.07
CA SER A 126 3.06 -0.91 -16.92
C SER A 126 2.59 -0.14 -15.68
N ASP A 127 1.32 0.27 -15.72
CA ASP A 127 0.67 0.90 -14.57
C ASP A 127 0.59 -0.06 -13.37
N GLU A 128 0.41 -1.37 -13.58
CA GLU A 128 0.37 -2.40 -12.52
C GLU A 128 1.67 -2.45 -11.71
N GLN A 129 2.81 -2.32 -12.37
CA GLN A 129 4.12 -2.24 -11.72
C GLN A 129 4.23 -0.96 -10.88
N ILE A 130 3.72 0.16 -11.41
CA ILE A 130 3.71 1.43 -10.68
C ILE A 130 2.76 1.38 -9.47
N TYR A 131 1.55 0.82 -9.62
CA TYR A 131 0.61 0.66 -8.51
C TYR A 131 1.22 -0.20 -7.40
N SER A 132 1.90 -1.28 -7.77
CA SER A 132 2.59 -2.18 -6.82
C SER A 132 3.72 -1.46 -6.08
N PHE A 133 4.54 -0.72 -6.81
CA PHE A 133 5.62 0.09 -6.23
C PHE A 133 5.11 1.17 -5.28
N ILE A 134 4.11 1.96 -5.69
CA ILE A 134 3.53 3.00 -4.83
C ILE A 134 2.86 2.38 -3.60
N ALA A 135 2.24 1.19 -3.72
CA ALA A 135 1.70 0.48 -2.57
C ALA A 135 2.80 0.05 -1.59
N GLY A 136 3.93 -0.47 -2.07
CA GLY A 136 5.10 -0.77 -1.22
C GLY A 136 5.67 0.47 -0.55
N VAL A 137 5.79 1.59 -1.28
CA VAL A 137 6.20 2.88 -0.71
C VAL A 137 5.23 3.33 0.37
N CYS A 138 3.92 3.25 0.12
CA CYS A 138 2.90 3.64 1.09
C CYS A 138 2.84 2.71 2.30
N TYR A 139 3.19 1.43 2.13
CA TYR A 139 3.23 0.51 3.26
C TYR A 139 4.30 0.97 4.27
N ARG A 140 5.51 1.30 3.81
CA ARG A 140 6.60 1.71 4.72
C ARG A 140 6.58 3.19 5.12
N TYR A 141 6.25 4.06 4.18
CA TYR A 141 6.42 5.52 4.30
C TYR A 141 5.12 6.31 4.16
N GLY A 142 4.01 5.60 3.96
CA GLY A 142 2.70 6.19 3.72
C GLY A 142 1.92 6.42 5.00
N GLU A 143 1.16 7.50 4.99
CA GLU A 143 0.15 7.79 5.99
C GLU A 143 -1.12 8.23 5.28
N ARG A 144 -2.25 7.68 5.72
CA ARG A 144 -3.57 8.14 5.29
C ARG A 144 -4.02 9.29 6.19
N LEU A 145 -4.29 10.43 5.59
CA LEU A 145 -4.88 11.62 6.23
C LEU A 145 -6.40 11.63 6.01
N GLU A 146 -7.08 12.62 6.59
CA GLU A 146 -8.51 12.83 6.34
C GLU A 146 -8.81 13.12 4.86
N ASN A 147 -10.09 13.04 4.47
CA ASN A 147 -10.57 13.34 3.11
C ASN A 147 -9.91 12.50 1.99
N ALA A 148 -9.50 11.27 2.33
CA ALA A 148 -8.83 10.33 1.44
C ALA A 148 -7.52 10.87 0.82
N ILE A 149 -6.87 11.81 1.51
CA ILE A 149 -5.53 12.29 1.13
C ILE A 149 -4.50 11.33 1.72
N TYR A 150 -3.53 10.93 0.91
CA TYR A 150 -2.38 10.14 1.33
C TYR A 150 -1.14 11.02 1.36
N LYS A 151 -0.22 10.70 2.25
CA LYS A 151 1.08 11.35 2.43
C LYS A 151 2.18 10.29 2.35
N ILE A 152 3.18 10.51 1.52
CA ILE A 152 4.46 9.77 1.56
C ILE A 152 5.51 10.69 2.15
N LYS A 153 6.26 10.22 3.14
CA LYS A 153 7.35 10.98 3.78
C LYS A 153 8.66 10.22 3.70
N LEU A 154 9.62 10.76 2.95
CA LEU A 154 10.92 10.15 2.70
C LEU A 154 12.03 11.02 3.31
N SER A 155 12.88 10.41 4.15
CA SER A 155 14.02 11.08 4.78
C SER A 155 15.29 10.85 3.96
N ASN A 156 15.93 11.92 3.46
CA ASN A 156 17.19 11.85 2.71
C ASN A 156 17.22 10.79 1.58
N SER A 157 16.09 10.47 0.96
CA SER A 157 16.01 9.43 -0.08
C SER A 157 15.83 10.05 -1.47
N PRO A 158 16.60 9.62 -2.49
CA PRO A 158 16.37 10.07 -3.87
C PRO A 158 15.05 9.55 -4.44
N LYS A 159 14.43 8.52 -3.82
CA LYS A 159 13.18 7.89 -4.28
C LYS A 159 11.98 8.85 -4.37
N HIS A 160 12.04 10.02 -3.75
CA HIS A 160 10.95 11.01 -3.82
C HIS A 160 10.63 11.43 -5.26
N GLN A 161 11.64 11.54 -6.13
CA GLN A 161 11.42 11.88 -7.54
C GLN A 161 10.70 10.73 -8.26
N ASN A 162 11.12 9.48 -8.02
CA ASN A 162 10.45 8.30 -8.56
C ASN A 162 8.98 8.27 -8.18
N CYS A 163 8.67 8.42 -6.89
CA CYS A 163 7.30 8.45 -6.40
C CYS A 163 6.45 9.56 -7.07
N TYR A 164 7.00 10.76 -7.21
CA TYR A 164 6.27 11.89 -7.79
C TYR A 164 5.96 11.67 -9.28
N GLU A 165 6.93 11.20 -10.06
CA GLU A 165 6.76 10.89 -11.49
C GLU A 165 5.82 9.70 -11.71
N SER A 166 5.99 8.62 -10.94
CA SER A 166 5.11 7.45 -10.95
C SER A 166 3.65 7.83 -10.67
N LEU A 167 3.39 8.64 -9.63
CA LEU A 167 2.05 9.09 -9.31
C LEU A 167 1.42 9.92 -10.45
N LYS A 168 2.21 10.78 -11.11
CA LYS A 168 1.73 11.51 -12.30
C LYS A 168 1.38 10.57 -13.44
N GLN A 169 2.22 9.57 -13.71
CA GLN A 169 2.06 8.63 -14.81
C GLN A 169 0.74 7.84 -14.68
N ILE A 170 0.41 7.36 -13.48
CA ILE A 170 -0.86 6.64 -13.22
C ILE A 170 -2.07 7.57 -13.03
N GLY A 171 -1.95 8.85 -13.40
CA GLY A 171 -3.06 9.79 -13.46
C GLY A 171 -3.49 10.43 -12.13
N CYS A 172 -2.65 10.44 -11.09
CA CYS A 172 -2.93 11.24 -9.89
C CYS A 172 -2.83 12.74 -10.23
N GLN A 173 -3.96 13.39 -10.49
CA GLN A 173 -4.00 14.81 -10.90
C GLN A 173 -3.76 15.78 -9.75
N LYS A 174 -4.13 15.39 -8.52
CA LYS A 174 -3.95 16.21 -7.33
C LYS A 174 -2.72 15.72 -6.60
N LEU A 175 -1.61 16.42 -6.79
CA LEU A 175 -0.30 16.12 -6.22
C LEU A 175 0.30 17.41 -5.65
N PHE A 176 0.71 17.36 -4.39
CA PHE A 176 1.42 18.45 -3.75
C PHE A 176 2.73 17.95 -3.17
N TYR A 177 3.84 18.58 -3.56
CA TYR A 177 5.17 18.24 -3.09
C TYR A 177 5.70 19.35 -2.18
N LYS A 178 6.31 18.94 -1.07
CA LYS A 178 6.96 19.84 -0.12
C LYS A 178 8.26 19.21 0.37
N GLN A 179 9.30 20.03 0.42
CA GLN A 179 10.56 19.69 1.07
C GLN A 179 10.73 20.48 2.37
N THR A 180 11.23 19.85 3.42
CA THR A 180 11.59 20.53 4.67
C THR A 180 13.07 20.88 4.71
N LYS A 181 13.39 21.99 5.37
CA LYS A 181 14.78 22.40 5.65
C LYS A 181 15.37 21.74 6.91
N SER A 182 14.75 20.67 7.42
CA SER A 182 15.23 19.94 8.60
C SER A 182 16.41 19.04 8.24
N ILE A 183 17.17 18.61 9.24
CA ILE A 183 18.15 17.52 9.11
C ILE A 183 17.62 16.32 9.91
N PRO A 184 17.39 15.15 9.29
CA PRO A 184 17.50 14.89 7.86
C PRO A 184 16.43 15.64 7.04
N ARG A 185 16.75 15.91 5.77
CA ARG A 185 15.83 16.53 4.80
C ARG A 185 14.63 15.61 4.63
N GLN A 186 13.42 16.16 4.64
CA GLN A 186 12.20 15.41 4.38
C GLN A 186 11.63 15.85 3.05
N ASP A 187 11.39 14.87 2.19
CA ASP A 187 10.68 15.03 0.94
C ASP A 187 9.28 14.43 1.16
N ILE A 188 8.24 15.27 1.07
CA ILE A 188 6.86 14.93 1.41
C ILE A 188 5.97 15.10 0.17
N ILE A 189 5.26 14.04 -0.18
CA ILE A 189 4.32 14.02 -1.31
C ILE A 189 2.93 13.75 -0.77
N TYR A 190 2.00 14.67 -1.01
CA TYR A 190 0.58 14.49 -0.74
C TYR A 190 -0.14 14.19 -2.05
N PHE A 191 -1.11 13.28 -2.01
CA PHE A 191 -1.87 12.90 -3.20
C PHE A 191 -3.27 12.37 -2.86
N LYS A 192 -4.19 12.46 -3.82
CA LYS A 192 -5.43 11.67 -3.79
C LYS A 192 -5.28 10.51 -4.78
N PRO A 193 -5.36 9.24 -4.34
CA PRO A 193 -5.18 8.10 -5.22
C PRO A 193 -6.27 8.05 -6.27
N THR A 194 -5.93 7.55 -7.47
CA THR A 194 -6.94 7.16 -8.46
C THR A 194 -7.76 5.97 -7.95
N PRO A 195 -8.96 5.70 -8.52
CA PRO A 195 -9.74 4.53 -8.14
C PRO A 195 -8.96 3.21 -8.26
N LYS A 196 -8.09 3.08 -9.28
CA LYS A 196 -7.26 1.88 -9.46
C LYS A 196 -6.15 1.79 -8.42
N LEU A 197 -5.41 2.87 -8.15
CA LEU A 197 -4.39 2.89 -7.08
C LEU A 197 -5.01 2.60 -5.69
N MET A 198 -6.22 3.12 -5.42
CA MET A 198 -6.92 2.85 -4.16
C MET A 198 -7.15 1.35 -3.93
N LYS A 199 -7.40 0.56 -4.98
CA LYS A 199 -7.55 -0.90 -4.84
C LYS A 199 -6.25 -1.54 -4.33
N TYR A 200 -5.09 -1.11 -4.83
CA TYR A 200 -3.79 -1.60 -4.39
C TYR A 200 -3.45 -1.16 -2.96
N LEU A 201 -3.75 0.09 -2.60
CA LEU A 201 -3.51 0.59 -1.24
C LEU A 201 -4.36 -0.15 -0.20
N LYS A 202 -5.57 -0.57 -0.56
CA LYS A 202 -6.42 -1.39 0.32
C LYS A 202 -5.82 -2.76 0.65
N LEU A 203 -4.98 -3.32 -0.22
CA LEU A 203 -4.35 -4.64 0.01
C LEU A 203 -3.33 -4.63 1.15
N ILE A 204 -2.83 -3.47 1.58
CA ILE A 204 -1.85 -3.32 2.67
C ILE A 204 -2.37 -2.51 3.84
N GLU A 205 -3.66 -2.16 3.86
CA GLU A 205 -4.17 -1.21 4.85
C GLU A 205 -4.09 -1.78 6.27
N GLU A 206 -4.38 -3.07 6.46
CA GLU A 206 -4.32 -3.73 7.78
C GLU A 206 -2.87 -3.78 8.28
N GLU A 207 -1.95 -4.18 7.41
CA GLU A 207 -0.52 -4.28 7.67
C GLU A 207 0.10 -2.91 7.94
N ARG A 208 -0.34 -1.88 7.22
CA ARG A 208 0.05 -0.48 7.44
C ARG A 208 -0.42 0.01 8.80
N ILE A 209 -1.64 -0.35 9.23
CA ILE A 209 -2.16 -0.03 10.57
C ILE A 209 -1.34 -0.75 11.64
N GLU A 210 -0.95 -2.01 11.42
CA GLU A 210 -0.08 -2.75 12.33
C GLU A 210 1.29 -2.09 12.47
N LEU A 211 1.89 -1.65 11.35
CA LEU A 211 3.15 -0.91 11.35
C LEU A 211 3.05 0.44 12.07
N GLU A 212 1.99 1.21 11.82
CA GLU A 212 1.70 2.48 12.50
C GLU A 212 1.56 2.26 14.02
N THR A 213 0.83 1.21 14.42
CA THR A 213 0.69 0.80 15.83
C THR A 213 2.04 0.45 16.43
N SER A 214 2.87 -0.33 15.74
CA SER A 214 4.21 -0.68 16.22
C SER A 214 5.10 0.55 16.40
N PHE A 215 5.02 1.53 15.50
CA PHE A 215 5.71 2.81 15.64
C PHE A 215 5.26 3.56 16.90
N HIS A 216 3.96 3.62 17.21
CA HIS A 216 3.48 4.28 18.42
C HIS A 216 3.90 3.54 19.69
N ASN A 217 3.88 2.20 19.66
CA ASN A 217 4.24 1.38 20.80
C ASN A 217 5.74 1.48 21.15
N ARG A 218 6.60 1.93 20.24
CA ARG A 218 8.01 2.21 20.55
C ARG A 218 8.18 3.33 21.59
N PHE A 219 7.17 4.19 21.74
CA PHE A 219 7.13 5.28 22.71
C PHE A 219 6.30 4.91 23.94
N GLU A 220 5.76 3.70 24.02
CA GLU A 220 5.03 3.26 25.20
C GLU A 220 5.99 3.23 26.39
N THR A 221 5.73 4.14 27.31
CA THR A 221 6.37 4.20 28.60
C THR A 221 5.53 3.37 29.57
N THR A 222 6.07 3.06 30.75
CA THR A 222 5.26 2.45 31.82
C THR A 222 4.16 3.39 32.36
N ASP A 223 4.13 4.66 31.92
CA ASP A 223 3.09 5.63 32.25
C ASP A 223 2.03 5.66 31.15
N THR A 224 0.89 5.03 31.43
CA THR A 224 -0.24 4.90 30.51
C THR A 224 -0.84 6.25 30.10
N LYS A 225 -0.81 7.26 30.98
CA LYS A 225 -1.36 8.60 30.67
C LYS A 225 -0.49 9.31 29.65
N LEU A 226 0.83 9.21 29.79
CA LEU A 226 1.76 9.79 28.82
C LEU A 226 1.63 9.14 27.45
N ALA A 227 1.48 7.80 27.40
CA ALA A 227 1.26 7.07 26.15
C ALA A 227 -0.03 7.50 25.44
N GLU A 228 -1.14 7.67 26.19
CA GLU A 228 -2.40 8.18 25.66
C GLU A 228 -2.26 9.62 25.13
N GLN A 229 -1.56 10.50 25.86
CA GLN A 229 -1.33 11.87 25.42
C GLN A 229 -0.52 11.94 24.12
N ILE A 230 0.54 11.13 23.98
CA ILE A 230 1.35 11.07 22.75
C ILE A 230 0.48 10.65 21.55
N LYS A 231 -0.41 9.66 21.73
CA LYS A 231 -1.34 9.22 20.68
C LYS A 231 -2.31 10.34 20.29
N LEU A 232 -2.86 11.07 21.27
CA LEU A 232 -3.75 12.22 21.03
C LEU A 232 -3.05 13.37 20.31
N ASP A 233 -1.84 13.73 20.74
CA ASP A 233 -1.06 14.81 20.12
C ASP A 233 -0.69 14.48 18.67
N TYR A 234 -0.35 13.21 18.41
CA TYR A 234 -0.11 12.72 17.05
C TYR A 234 -1.35 12.86 16.16
N GLN A 235 -2.51 12.38 16.63
CA GLN A 235 -3.76 12.48 15.88
C GLN A 235 -4.16 13.94 15.63
N LYS A 236 -3.97 14.81 16.64
CA LYS A 236 -4.20 16.25 16.50
C LYS A 236 -3.30 16.85 15.43
N ALA A 237 -2.00 16.56 15.45
CA ALA A 237 -1.05 17.07 14.46
C ALA A 237 -1.38 16.59 13.05
N LYS A 238 -1.81 15.34 12.89
CA LYS A 238 -2.29 14.75 11.63
C LYS A 238 -3.52 15.46 11.08
N ASN A 239 -4.50 15.76 11.93
CA ASN A 239 -5.72 16.47 11.55
C ASN A 239 -5.42 17.93 11.18
N GLU A 240 -4.60 18.63 11.96
CA GLU A 240 -4.14 19.98 11.64
C GLU A 240 -3.38 20.03 10.30
N GLU A 241 -2.57 19.01 10.01
CA GLU A 241 -1.89 18.88 8.73
C GLU A 241 -2.90 18.68 7.59
N ALA A 242 -3.88 17.76 7.75
CA ALA A 242 -4.93 17.51 6.78
C ALA A 242 -5.72 18.80 6.45
N GLU A 243 -6.08 19.58 7.48
CA GLU A 243 -6.76 20.87 7.34
C GLU A 243 -5.92 21.92 6.61
N LYS A 244 -4.61 21.94 6.85
CA LYS A 244 -3.68 22.85 6.15
C LYS A 244 -3.52 22.49 4.69
N ILE A 245 -3.58 21.22 4.31
CA ILE A 245 -3.37 20.82 2.91
C ILE A 245 -4.68 20.69 2.11
N LYS A 246 -5.85 20.57 2.75
CA LYS A 246 -7.10 20.25 2.03
C LYS A 246 -7.45 21.23 0.92
N HIS A 247 -7.08 22.51 1.07
CA HIS A 247 -7.36 23.56 0.08
C HIS A 247 -6.51 23.45 -1.19
N LEU A 248 -5.48 22.60 -1.18
CA LEU A 248 -4.64 22.26 -2.33
C LEU A 248 -5.25 21.11 -3.16
N PHE A 249 -6.38 20.53 -2.72
CA PHE A 249 -7.00 19.30 -3.23
C PHE A 249 -8.51 19.41 -3.44
#